data_AF-A0A958JA41-F1
#
_entry.id   AF-A0A958JA41-F1
#
_cell.length_a   1.000
_cell.length_b   1.000
_cell.length_c   1.000
_cell.angle_alpha   90.00
_cell.angle_beta   90.00
_cell.angle_gamma   90.00
#
_symmetry.space_group_name_H-M   'P 1'
#
loop_
_entity.id
_entity.type
_entity.pdbx_description
1 polymer ?
#
loop_
_entity_poly.entity_id
_entity_poly.type
_entity_poly.pdbx_seq_one_letter_code
_entity_poly.pdbx_strand_id
1 'polypeptide(L)'
;MYGSGRGGNSRGGGRGRGRHGGGGRGRGRHGGGGGRGRGRFGGGGGGRGRGGSYGRGRHGGRGGPRSPHRSSDSGNRRERIAVESGNLVLIDQFMLANPQFYERVVALIDAEPDAKDQVVKDYGGCVVNLEPGTYRIQRDPFAYTIVIHPNGDRPTTDNLTADAQETGGRVFIDTRCLAMIDRELLDDTSLLEKYQQLWFSGNEKACRDLLRDNGGAVRYGFQRFGDELGVHSIAEENVVCLWPDVTGEAENIDTDSVEEVA
;
A
#
# COMPACT_ATOMS: atom_id res chain seq x y z
N MET A 1 -61.80 16.58 0.04
CA MET A 1 -62.60 15.34 0.06
C MET A 1 -61.65 14.15 0.09
N TYR A 2 -61.97 13.19 0.95
CA TYR A 2 -61.40 11.86 1.27
C TYR A 2 -60.42 11.22 0.24
N GLY A 3 -59.41 10.46 0.63
CA GLY A 3 -59.25 9.76 1.89
C GLY A 3 -57.89 9.08 2.10
N SER A 4 -57.67 8.81 3.37
CA SER A 4 -56.58 8.09 4.02
C SER A 4 -56.55 6.59 3.72
N GLY A 5 -55.37 6.05 3.44
CA GLY A 5 -55.08 4.62 3.47
C GLY A 5 -53.99 4.31 4.49
N ARG A 6 -54.39 3.75 5.64
CA ARG A 6 -53.52 3.14 6.66
C ARG A 6 -53.30 1.66 6.33
N GLY A 7 -52.10 1.17 6.60
CA GLY A 7 -51.79 -0.26 6.78
C GLY A 7 -50.26 -0.40 6.90
N GLY A 8 -49.66 -1.14 7.82
CA GLY A 8 -50.14 -2.01 8.88
C GLY A 8 -48.89 -2.53 9.62
N ASN A 9 -49.02 -2.73 10.93
CA ASN A 9 -48.00 -3.30 11.82
C ASN A 9 -47.46 -4.65 11.34
N SER A 10 -46.15 -4.87 11.53
CA SER A 10 -45.66 -6.20 11.95
C SER A 10 -44.44 -6.05 12.87
N ARG A 11 -44.71 -6.24 14.16
CA ARG A 11 -43.75 -6.51 15.22
C ARG A 11 -43.27 -7.96 15.10
N GLY A 12 -41.97 -8.19 15.16
CA GLY A 12 -41.33 -9.45 15.54
C GLY A 12 -39.91 -9.09 15.99
N GLY A 13 -39.44 -9.34 17.21
CA GLY A 13 -39.68 -10.50 18.05
C GLY A 13 -38.49 -11.45 17.89
N GLY A 14 -37.37 -11.16 18.56
CA GLY A 14 -36.16 -11.98 18.43
C GLY A 14 -35.11 -11.67 19.49
N ARG A 15 -35.43 -11.90 20.77
CA ARG A 15 -34.44 -11.93 21.86
C ARG A 15 -33.71 -13.27 21.83
N GLY A 16 -32.53 -13.32 21.21
CA GLY A 16 -31.60 -14.45 21.32
C GLY A 16 -30.57 -14.22 22.43
N ARG A 17 -30.85 -14.70 23.64
CA ARG A 17 -29.84 -14.89 24.70
C ARG A 17 -29.16 -16.24 24.48
N GLY A 18 -27.91 -16.24 24.04
CA GLY A 18 -27.02 -17.41 24.06
C GLY A 18 -25.92 -17.23 25.09
N ARG A 19 -26.02 -17.93 26.22
CA ARG A 19 -24.94 -18.17 27.19
C ARG A 19 -24.28 -19.53 26.87
N HIS A 20 -23.06 -19.72 27.39
CA HIS A 20 -22.23 -20.95 27.40
C HIS A 20 -21.39 -21.13 26.14
N GLY A 21 -20.08 -21.43 26.17
CA GLY A 21 -19.17 -21.82 27.24
C GLY A 21 -17.83 -22.28 26.64
N GLY A 22 -16.82 -22.49 27.48
CA GLY A 22 -15.53 -23.12 27.13
C GLY A 22 -14.47 -22.11 26.66
N GLY A 23 -13.32 -21.92 27.30
CA GLY A 23 -12.50 -22.89 28.02
C GLY A 23 -11.54 -23.56 27.04
N GLY A 24 -10.41 -22.91 26.75
CA GLY A 24 -9.42 -23.43 25.81
C GLY A 24 -8.02 -22.89 26.08
N ARG A 25 -7.42 -23.29 27.21
CA ARG A 25 -5.98 -23.12 27.46
C ARG A 25 -5.21 -24.17 26.65
N GLY A 26 -4.78 -23.82 25.45
CA GLY A 26 -3.86 -24.64 24.65
C GLY A 26 -2.41 -24.41 25.07
N ARG A 27 -1.92 -25.18 26.05
CA ARG A 27 -0.48 -25.36 26.28
C ARG A 27 0.04 -26.43 25.32
N GLY A 28 0.73 -26.03 24.26
CA GLY A 28 1.53 -26.92 23.44
C GLY A 28 2.98 -26.94 23.94
N ARG A 29 3.33 -27.98 24.71
CA ARG A 29 4.72 -28.42 24.94
C ARG A 29 5.00 -29.61 24.02
N HIS A 30 6.28 -29.76 23.65
CA HIS A 30 7.00 -30.95 23.18
C HIS A 30 7.39 -31.01 21.68
N GLY A 31 8.68 -31.31 21.50
CA GLY A 31 9.40 -31.54 20.24
C GLY A 31 10.72 -30.75 20.25
N GLY A 32 11.85 -31.19 20.82
CA GLY A 32 12.27 -32.56 21.10
C GLY A 32 13.15 -33.10 19.98
N GLY A 33 14.39 -32.61 19.86
CA GLY A 33 15.46 -33.15 19.01
C GLY A 33 16.58 -32.11 18.93
N GLY A 34 17.83 -32.34 19.34
CA GLY A 34 18.58 -33.59 19.41
C GLY A 34 19.75 -33.50 18.44
N GLY A 35 20.76 -32.69 18.74
CA GLY A 35 21.93 -32.50 17.88
C GLY A 35 23.18 -32.20 18.70
N ARG A 36 23.94 -33.25 18.99
CA ARG A 36 25.20 -33.21 19.73
C ARG A 36 26.30 -32.62 18.83
N GLY A 37 26.98 -31.58 19.30
CA GLY A 37 28.25 -31.10 18.73
C GLY A 37 29.17 -30.67 19.87
N ARG A 38 30.07 -31.56 20.28
CA ARG A 38 31.04 -31.35 21.36
C ARG A 38 32.12 -30.36 20.91
N GLY A 39 32.35 -29.33 21.70
CA GLY A 39 33.49 -28.41 21.58
C GLY A 39 33.89 -27.86 22.95
N ARG A 40 34.67 -28.65 23.69
CA ARG A 40 35.46 -28.29 24.88
C ARG A 40 36.43 -27.16 24.46
N PHE A 41 36.61 -26.04 25.17
CA PHE A 41 37.52 -25.89 26.30
C PHE A 41 37.38 -24.49 26.95
N GLY A 42 37.46 -24.44 28.29
CA GLY A 42 37.98 -23.37 29.18
C GLY A 42 37.40 -21.95 29.08
N GLY A 43 36.99 -21.24 30.14
CA GLY A 43 37.20 -21.39 31.57
C GLY A 43 37.22 -19.98 32.21
N GLY A 44 36.59 -19.82 33.37
CA GLY A 44 36.99 -18.82 34.37
C GLY A 44 36.07 -17.62 34.64
N GLY A 45 35.48 -17.61 35.84
CA GLY A 45 35.14 -16.42 36.65
C GLY A 45 33.87 -15.67 36.23
N GLY A 46 32.82 -15.49 37.05
CA GLY A 46 32.78 -15.32 38.50
C GLY A 46 32.32 -13.88 38.79
N GLY A 47 31.01 -13.67 39.06
CA GLY A 47 30.50 -12.35 39.43
C GLY A 47 28.99 -12.34 39.73
N ARG A 48 28.63 -12.39 41.02
CA ARG A 48 27.27 -12.29 41.53
C ARG A 48 26.93 -10.83 41.89
N GLY A 49 25.74 -10.37 41.51
CA GLY A 49 25.03 -9.20 42.07
C GLY A 49 23.73 -9.02 41.26
N ARG A 50 22.51 -9.27 41.74
CA ARG A 50 21.77 -8.93 42.96
C ARG A 50 21.48 -7.42 43.08
N GLY A 51 20.27 -7.03 42.64
CA GLY A 51 19.57 -5.84 43.12
C GLY A 51 18.94 -4.98 42.02
N GLY A 52 17.70 -4.53 42.23
CA GLY A 52 17.14 -3.37 41.53
C GLY A 52 15.72 -3.56 41.01
N SER A 53 14.80 -2.76 41.54
CA SER A 53 13.36 -2.85 41.40
C SER A 53 12.77 -1.48 41.03
N TYR A 54 11.48 -1.45 40.69
CA TYR A 54 10.51 -0.34 40.53
C TYR A 54 10.75 0.74 39.44
N GLY A 55 9.70 1.01 38.66
CA GLY A 55 9.61 2.21 37.82
C GLY A 55 8.44 2.26 36.84
N ARG A 56 7.19 2.26 37.32
CA ARG A 56 6.01 2.66 36.52
C ARG A 56 5.83 4.18 36.60
N GLY A 57 6.04 4.90 35.49
CA GLY A 57 5.50 6.24 35.22
C GLY A 57 5.01 6.25 33.77
N ARG A 58 3.74 6.51 33.41
CA ARG A 58 2.87 7.68 33.61
C ARG A 58 3.47 8.96 33.03
N HIS A 59 3.23 9.20 31.74
CA HIS A 59 3.29 10.54 31.14
C HIS A 59 2.18 10.73 30.10
N GLY A 60 1.15 11.46 30.51
CA GLY A 60 0.47 12.40 29.61
C GLY A 60 1.28 13.70 29.59
N GLY A 61 1.32 14.39 28.44
CA GLY A 61 2.05 15.64 28.27
C GLY A 61 1.68 16.35 26.96
N ARG A 62 1.05 17.51 27.13
CA ARG A 62 0.57 18.48 26.12
C ARG A 62 1.70 19.04 25.24
N GLY A 63 1.35 19.31 23.96
CA GLY A 63 1.60 20.62 23.33
C GLY A 63 3.01 20.97 22.84
N GLY A 64 3.63 20.14 21.99
CA GLY A 64 4.78 20.54 21.17
C GLY A 64 4.42 20.54 19.66
N PRO A 65 5.16 21.28 18.81
CA PRO A 65 4.96 21.26 17.35
C PRO A 65 4.97 19.81 16.84
N ARG A 66 4.02 19.48 15.97
CA ARG A 66 3.84 18.11 15.47
C ARG A 66 5.10 17.68 14.72
N SER A 67 5.93 16.87 15.37
CA SER A 67 7.08 16.24 14.74
C SER A 67 6.59 15.17 13.75
N PRO A 68 7.07 15.15 12.49
CA PRO A 68 6.81 14.06 11.54
C PRO A 68 7.14 12.67 12.11
N HIS A 69 8.05 12.61 13.09
CA HIS A 69 8.42 11.39 13.79
C HIS A 69 7.37 10.88 14.81
N ARG A 70 6.35 11.66 15.20
CA ARG A 70 5.24 11.16 16.07
C ARG A 70 4.16 10.41 15.32
N SER A 71 4.03 10.65 14.02
CA SER A 71 3.27 9.78 13.11
C SER A 71 3.87 8.37 13.08
N SER A 72 5.15 8.26 13.52
CA SER A 72 6.01 7.15 14.00
C SER A 72 5.37 5.84 14.44
N ASP A 73 4.49 5.98 15.43
CA ASP A 73 4.42 5.01 16.53
C ASP A 73 3.08 4.27 16.62
N SER A 74 2.11 4.55 15.75
CA SER A 74 0.83 3.82 15.74
C SER A 74 0.87 2.66 14.75
N GLY A 75 0.72 1.42 15.24
CA GLY A 75 1.00 0.16 14.53
C GLY A 75 0.19 -0.17 13.25
N ASN A 76 -0.38 0.83 12.55
CA ASN A 76 -1.10 0.64 11.28
C ASN A 76 -0.60 1.53 10.12
N ARG A 77 0.67 1.94 10.16
CA ARG A 77 1.32 2.75 9.09
C ARG A 77 1.40 2.07 7.73
N ARG A 78 1.28 0.75 7.71
CA ARG A 78 1.37 -0.05 6.48
C ARG A 78 0.25 0.27 5.49
N GLU A 79 -0.80 0.96 5.91
CA GLU A 79 -1.98 1.29 5.11
C GLU A 79 -2.15 2.79 4.87
N ARG A 80 -1.06 3.55 4.92
CA ARG A 80 -1.10 5.00 4.73
C ARG A 80 -0.01 5.47 3.77
N ILE A 81 -0.31 6.54 3.04
CA ILE A 81 0.62 7.29 2.20
C ILE A 81 0.49 8.77 2.56
N ALA A 82 1.60 9.50 2.55
CA ALA A 82 1.61 10.96 2.57
C ALA A 82 1.82 11.47 1.14
N VAL A 83 0.97 12.39 0.71
CA VAL A 83 1.06 13.10 -0.57
C VAL A 83 1.24 14.59 -0.23
N GLU A 84 2.38 15.15 -0.56
CA GLU A 84 2.75 16.54 -0.25
C GLU A 84 2.75 17.39 -1.53
N SER A 85 3.22 16.82 -2.64
CA SER A 85 3.32 17.47 -3.95
C SER A 85 1.98 17.67 -4.68
N GLY A 86 0.92 17.04 -4.16
CA GLY A 86 -0.36 16.91 -4.84
C GLY A 86 -0.36 15.88 -5.98
N ASN A 87 0.69 15.06 -6.09
CA ASN A 87 0.84 14.05 -7.13
C ASN A 87 1.26 12.71 -6.51
N LEU A 88 0.47 11.68 -6.77
CA LEU A 88 0.74 10.31 -6.33
C LEU A 88 1.27 9.49 -7.49
N VAL A 89 2.47 8.92 -7.33
CA VAL A 89 3.08 7.99 -8.27
C VAL A 89 2.70 6.56 -7.89
N LEU A 90 2.14 5.84 -8.86
CA LEU A 90 1.82 4.42 -8.82
C LEU A 90 2.77 3.70 -9.76
N ILE A 91 3.64 2.82 -9.25
CA ILE A 91 4.64 2.14 -10.08
C ILE A 91 5.02 0.78 -9.50
N ASP A 92 5.45 -0.16 -10.35
CA ASP A 92 6.05 -1.40 -9.88
C ASP A 92 7.27 -1.11 -8.97
N GLN A 93 7.33 -1.83 -7.85
CA GLN A 93 8.38 -1.66 -6.84
C GLN A 93 9.80 -1.80 -7.41
N PHE A 94 10.02 -2.69 -8.38
CA PHE A 94 11.31 -2.91 -9.02
C PHE A 94 11.72 -1.77 -9.94
N MET A 95 10.77 -1.05 -10.56
CA MET A 95 11.12 0.06 -11.45
C MET A 95 11.87 1.18 -10.71
N LEU A 96 11.58 1.38 -9.41
CA LEU A 96 12.37 2.28 -8.56
C LEU A 96 13.83 1.84 -8.38
N ALA A 97 14.13 0.55 -8.57
CA ALA A 97 15.49 0.02 -8.56
C ALA A 97 16.08 -0.19 -9.97
N ASN A 98 15.30 0.01 -11.03
CA ASN A 98 15.77 -0.18 -12.41
C ASN A 98 16.81 0.91 -12.74
N PRO A 99 18.05 0.54 -13.15
CA PRO A 99 19.10 1.51 -13.46
C PRO A 99 18.70 2.51 -14.54
N GLN A 100 17.98 2.07 -15.58
CA GLN A 100 17.59 2.94 -16.69
C GLN A 100 16.51 3.95 -16.26
N PHE A 101 15.57 3.53 -15.41
CA PHE A 101 14.58 4.42 -14.83
C PHE A 101 15.27 5.49 -13.96
N TYR A 102 16.14 5.04 -13.06
CA TYR A 102 16.91 5.91 -12.18
C TYR A 102 17.74 6.94 -12.95
N GLU A 103 18.52 6.50 -13.94
CA GLU A 103 19.33 7.38 -14.78
C GLU A 103 18.49 8.46 -15.47
N ARG A 104 17.31 8.09 -16.00
CA ARG A 104 16.39 9.05 -16.63
C ARG A 104 15.79 10.04 -15.65
N VAL A 105 15.37 9.59 -14.46
CA VAL A 105 14.81 10.48 -13.42
C VAL A 105 15.87 11.47 -12.94
N VAL A 106 17.10 11.01 -12.68
CA VAL A 106 18.21 11.86 -12.24
C VAL A 106 18.62 12.86 -13.33
N ALA A 107 18.64 12.45 -14.59
CA ALA A 107 18.93 13.35 -15.71
C ALA A 107 17.90 14.49 -15.84
N LEU A 108 16.71 14.32 -15.28
CA LEU A 108 15.62 15.29 -15.28
C LEU A 108 15.46 16.02 -13.95
N ILE A 109 16.43 15.98 -13.03
CA ILE A 109 16.26 16.49 -11.67
C ILE A 109 15.76 17.95 -11.62
N ASP A 110 16.31 18.80 -12.47
CA ASP A 110 15.97 20.23 -12.60
C ASP A 110 14.93 20.52 -13.71
N ALA A 111 14.36 19.47 -14.32
CA ALA A 111 13.35 19.62 -15.36
C ALA A 111 11.96 19.85 -14.78
N GLU A 112 11.05 20.32 -15.64
CA GLU A 112 9.64 20.52 -15.30
C GLU A 112 8.97 19.21 -14.86
N PRO A 113 7.95 19.26 -13.97
CA PRO A 113 7.29 18.08 -13.44
C PRO A 113 6.78 17.08 -14.49
N ASP A 114 6.15 17.58 -15.54
CA ASP A 114 5.57 16.78 -16.62
C ASP A 114 6.59 15.85 -17.30
N ALA A 115 7.87 16.26 -17.35
CA ALA A 115 8.93 15.43 -17.94
C ALA A 115 9.19 14.17 -17.10
N LYS A 116 9.15 14.28 -15.77
CA LYS A 116 9.30 13.12 -14.87
C LYS A 116 8.06 12.23 -14.90
N ASP A 117 6.88 12.84 -14.99
CA ASP A 117 5.63 12.10 -15.12
C ASP A 117 5.61 11.26 -16.39
N GLN A 118 6.18 11.78 -17.48
CA GLN A 118 6.35 11.01 -18.71
C GLN A 118 7.32 9.83 -18.51
N VAL A 119 8.43 10.01 -17.79
CA VAL A 119 9.34 8.89 -17.45
C VAL A 119 8.63 7.84 -16.61
N VAL A 120 7.78 8.22 -15.65
CA VAL A 120 6.97 7.26 -14.88
C VAL A 120 6.08 6.44 -15.81
N LYS A 121 5.39 7.10 -16.75
CA LYS A 121 4.50 6.43 -17.73
C LYS A 121 5.26 5.51 -18.68
N ASP A 122 6.42 5.94 -19.18
CA ASP A 122 7.28 5.14 -20.07
C ASP A 122 7.74 3.83 -19.43
N TYR A 123 7.81 3.77 -18.09
CA TYR A 123 8.18 2.58 -17.32
C TYR A 123 6.97 1.87 -16.71
N GLY A 124 5.78 2.08 -17.30
CA GLY A 124 4.55 1.38 -16.93
C GLY A 124 3.92 1.86 -15.62
N GLY A 125 4.32 3.02 -15.11
CA GLY A 125 3.69 3.68 -13.98
C GLY A 125 2.57 4.62 -14.37
N CYS A 126 1.91 5.18 -13.37
CA CYS A 126 0.87 6.20 -13.50
C CYS A 126 1.09 7.29 -12.45
N VAL A 127 0.78 8.54 -12.81
CA VAL A 127 0.78 9.69 -11.89
C VAL A 127 -0.65 10.20 -11.77
N VAL A 128 -1.13 10.34 -10.54
CA VAL A 128 -2.51 10.76 -10.24
C VAL A 128 -2.48 12.04 -9.43
N ASN A 129 -3.24 13.04 -9.87
CA ASN A 129 -3.43 14.29 -9.14
C ASN A 129 -4.31 14.05 -7.91
N LEU A 130 -3.86 14.53 -6.75
CA LEU A 130 -4.57 14.43 -5.48
C LEU A 130 -4.35 15.70 -4.67
N GLU A 131 -5.29 16.07 -3.81
CA GLU A 131 -5.01 17.10 -2.83
C GLU A 131 -3.89 16.67 -1.86
N PRO A 132 -2.98 17.57 -1.45
CA PRO A 132 -1.99 17.26 -0.42
C PRO A 132 -2.65 16.76 0.87
N GLY A 133 -2.18 15.64 1.41
CA GLY A 133 -2.76 15.03 2.59
C GLY A 133 -2.23 13.65 2.92
N THR A 134 -2.79 13.05 3.97
CA THR A 134 -2.54 11.64 4.30
C THR A 134 -3.69 10.80 3.78
N TYR A 135 -3.37 9.77 3.01
CA TYR A 135 -4.32 8.85 2.42
C TYR A 135 -4.26 7.50 3.13
N ARG A 136 -5.38 6.78 3.12
CA ARG A 136 -5.48 5.38 3.54
C ARG A 136 -5.65 4.49 2.32
N ILE A 137 -5.07 3.30 2.42
CA ILE A 137 -5.13 2.29 1.36
C ILE A 137 -5.95 1.11 1.86
N GLN A 138 -7.16 0.97 1.32
CA GLN A 138 -8.00 -0.20 1.51
C GLN A 138 -7.80 -1.16 0.36
N ARG A 139 -7.84 -2.46 0.65
CA ARG A 139 -7.80 -3.51 -0.35
C ARG A 139 -8.99 -4.42 -0.15
N ASP A 140 -9.70 -4.71 -1.23
CA ASP A 140 -10.63 -5.81 -1.27
C ASP A 140 -9.94 -7.03 -1.92
N PRO A 141 -9.64 -8.10 -1.15
CA PRO A 141 -9.00 -9.29 -1.70
C PRO A 141 -9.95 -10.11 -2.60
N PHE A 142 -11.27 -9.93 -2.51
CA PHE A 142 -12.25 -10.66 -3.30
C PHE A 142 -12.58 -9.95 -4.60
N ALA A 143 -12.60 -8.62 -4.59
CA ALA A 143 -12.81 -7.80 -5.79
C ALA A 143 -11.50 -7.46 -6.53
N TYR A 144 -10.35 -7.84 -5.99
CA TYR A 144 -9.01 -7.48 -6.50
C TYR A 144 -8.81 -5.96 -6.63
N THR A 145 -9.52 -5.17 -5.83
CA THR A 145 -9.47 -3.72 -5.89
C THR A 145 -8.59 -3.12 -4.80
N ILE A 146 -7.98 -1.97 -5.11
CA ILE A 146 -7.31 -1.10 -4.14
C ILE A 146 -8.00 0.25 -4.20
N VAL A 147 -8.34 0.78 -3.02
CA VAL A 147 -8.98 2.09 -2.87
C VAL A 147 -8.06 2.96 -2.01
N ILE A 148 -7.63 4.08 -2.57
CA ILE A 148 -6.82 5.10 -1.92
C ILE A 148 -7.75 6.29 -1.66
N HIS A 149 -7.89 6.69 -0.40
CA HIS A 149 -8.86 7.73 -0.02
C HIS A 149 -8.34 8.58 1.14
N PRO A 150 -8.84 9.81 1.36
CA PRO A 150 -8.38 10.67 2.44
C PRO A 150 -8.51 10.01 3.82
N ASN A 151 -7.54 10.28 4.71
CA ASN A 151 -7.53 9.71 6.05
C ASN A 151 -8.59 10.34 6.95
N GLY A 152 -9.71 9.66 7.13
CA GLY A 152 -10.80 10.08 8.00
C GLY A 152 -12.14 9.66 7.42
N ASP A 153 -12.19 9.65 6.11
CA ASP A 153 -13.35 9.21 5.35
C ASP A 153 -13.26 7.74 5.03
N ARG A 154 -14.40 7.08 4.86
CA ARG A 154 -14.46 5.73 4.33
C ARG A 154 -15.48 5.77 3.21
N PRO A 155 -15.03 5.81 1.94
CA PRO A 155 -15.97 5.81 0.84
C PRO A 155 -16.83 4.54 0.91
N THR A 156 -18.11 4.68 0.60
CA THR A 156 -19.00 3.54 0.43
C THR A 156 -18.59 2.81 -0.84
N THR A 157 -18.25 1.53 -0.71
CA THR A 157 -17.70 0.72 -1.81
C THR A 157 -18.73 0.34 -2.87
N ASP A 158 -20.02 0.52 -2.57
CA ASP A 158 -21.12 -0.08 -3.33
C ASP A 158 -21.25 0.47 -4.76
N ASN A 159 -20.74 1.67 -5.04
CA ASN A 159 -20.87 2.33 -6.35
C ASN A 159 -19.55 2.86 -6.94
N LEU A 160 -18.38 2.49 -6.39
CA LEU A 160 -17.09 3.06 -6.83
C LEU A 160 -16.82 2.93 -8.33
N THR A 161 -17.24 1.83 -8.96
CA THR A 161 -17.09 1.62 -10.40
C THR A 161 -17.97 2.55 -11.24
N ALA A 162 -19.17 2.88 -10.77
CA ALA A 162 -20.08 3.80 -11.45
C ALA A 162 -19.67 5.27 -11.25
N ASP A 163 -19.11 5.58 -10.08
CA ASP A 163 -18.72 6.94 -9.69
C ASP A 163 -17.33 7.32 -10.23
N ALA A 164 -16.52 6.34 -10.61
CA ALA A 164 -15.22 6.52 -11.25
C ALA A 164 -15.38 7.03 -12.68
N GLN A 165 -15.49 8.35 -12.84
CA GLN A 165 -15.74 8.99 -14.12
C GLN A 165 -14.49 9.20 -14.96
N GLU A 166 -13.31 9.22 -14.35
CA GLU A 166 -12.06 9.58 -15.01
C GLU A 166 -11.07 8.42 -15.01
N THR A 167 -10.63 8.03 -16.20
CA THR A 167 -9.54 7.06 -16.40
C THR A 167 -8.20 7.80 -16.28
N GLY A 168 -7.52 7.64 -15.14
CA GLY A 168 -6.20 8.21 -14.87
C GLY A 168 -5.05 7.48 -15.57
N GLY A 169 -5.33 6.37 -16.26
CA GLY A 169 -4.38 5.58 -17.01
C GLY A 169 -4.29 4.14 -16.48
N ARG A 170 -3.11 3.55 -16.60
CA ARG A 170 -2.85 2.16 -16.20
C ARG A 170 -1.51 2.03 -15.50
N VAL A 171 -1.38 1.02 -14.64
CA VAL A 171 -0.11 0.65 -14.02
C VAL A 171 0.18 -0.83 -14.25
N PHE A 172 1.40 -1.12 -14.70
CA PHE A 172 1.92 -2.46 -14.93
C PHE A 172 2.73 -2.92 -13.72
N ILE A 173 2.47 -4.15 -13.24
CA ILE A 173 3.06 -4.71 -12.02
C ILE A 173 3.66 -6.08 -12.31
N ASP A 174 4.96 -6.13 -12.57
CA ASP A 174 5.72 -7.35 -12.87
C ASP A 174 6.17 -8.10 -11.60
N THR A 175 6.51 -7.37 -10.53
CA THR A 175 7.20 -7.94 -9.36
C THR A 175 6.26 -8.25 -8.19
N ARG A 176 4.97 -8.39 -8.49
CA ARG A 176 3.90 -8.66 -7.52
C ARG A 176 3.69 -7.54 -6.48
N CYS A 177 4.33 -6.39 -6.66
CA CYS A 177 4.45 -5.32 -5.68
C CYS A 177 4.18 -3.96 -6.32
N LEU A 178 3.14 -3.27 -5.87
CA LEU A 178 2.85 -1.89 -6.24
C LEU A 178 3.46 -0.95 -5.20
N ALA A 179 4.35 -0.06 -5.64
CA ALA A 179 4.80 1.08 -4.87
C ALA A 179 3.90 2.29 -5.13
N MET A 180 3.61 3.03 -4.06
CA MET A 180 2.80 4.23 -4.06
C MET A 180 3.57 5.30 -3.29
N ILE A 181 4.05 6.33 -3.98
CA ILE A 181 4.93 7.35 -3.40
C ILE A 181 4.49 8.74 -3.84
N ASP A 182 4.74 9.74 -3.00
CA ASP A 182 4.62 11.13 -3.45
C ASP A 182 5.63 11.42 -4.57
N ARG A 183 5.26 12.23 -5.55
CA ARG A 183 6.12 12.57 -6.69
C ARG A 183 7.43 13.23 -6.27
N GLU A 184 7.47 14.03 -5.20
CA GLU A 184 8.72 14.65 -4.71
C GLU A 184 9.76 13.62 -4.25
N LEU A 185 9.35 12.38 -3.91
CA LEU A 185 10.32 11.33 -3.60
C LEU A 185 11.15 10.88 -4.81
N LEU A 186 10.73 11.21 -6.04
CA LEU A 186 11.55 11.04 -7.24
C LEU A 186 12.65 12.11 -7.35
N ASP A 187 12.55 13.20 -6.59
CA ASP A 187 13.53 14.28 -6.56
C ASP A 187 14.61 14.03 -5.48
N ASP A 188 14.38 13.08 -4.56
CA ASP A 188 15.38 12.65 -3.57
C ASP A 188 16.31 11.56 -4.16
N THR A 189 17.36 12.02 -4.84
CA THR A 189 18.38 11.13 -5.43
C THR A 189 19.04 10.23 -4.39
N SER A 190 19.26 10.73 -3.17
CA SER A 190 19.88 9.96 -2.10
C SER A 190 19.01 8.79 -1.62
N LEU A 191 17.70 8.99 -1.60
CA LEU A 191 16.72 7.95 -1.32
C LEU A 191 16.72 6.89 -2.42
N LEU A 192 16.69 7.30 -3.69
CA LEU A 192 16.68 6.38 -4.84
C LEU A 192 17.97 5.55 -4.94
N GLU A 193 19.14 6.16 -4.73
CA GLU A 193 20.42 5.45 -4.68
C GLU A 193 20.44 4.40 -3.56
N LYS A 194 20.02 4.79 -2.35
CA LYS A 194 19.93 3.88 -1.22
C LYS A 194 18.93 2.76 -1.50
N TYR A 195 17.82 3.07 -2.15
CA TYR A 195 16.82 2.09 -2.55
C TYR A 195 17.41 1.05 -3.51
N GLN A 196 18.12 1.47 -4.56
CA GLN A 196 18.82 0.60 -5.50
C GLN A 196 19.84 -0.30 -4.78
N GLN A 197 20.68 0.28 -3.92
CA GLN A 197 21.69 -0.49 -3.17
C GLN A 197 21.04 -1.59 -2.33
N LEU A 198 19.96 -1.28 -1.61
CA LEU A 198 19.22 -2.26 -0.82
C LEU A 198 18.60 -3.34 -1.70
N TRP A 199 18.07 -2.96 -2.86
CA TRP A 199 17.43 -3.90 -3.79
C TRP A 199 18.44 -4.91 -4.35
N PHE A 200 19.55 -4.43 -4.92
CA PHE A 200 20.59 -5.30 -5.47
C PHE A 200 21.34 -6.11 -4.41
N SER A 201 21.30 -5.67 -3.15
CA SER A 201 21.81 -6.45 -2.00
C SER A 201 20.83 -7.53 -1.52
N GLY A 202 19.66 -7.69 -2.14
CA GLY A 202 18.63 -8.65 -1.74
C GLY A 202 17.85 -8.26 -0.47
N ASN A 203 17.97 -7.00 -0.01
CA ASN A 203 17.35 -6.50 1.21
C ASN A 203 15.95 -5.90 0.96
N GLU A 204 15.08 -6.63 0.26
CA GLU A 204 13.77 -6.10 -0.18
C GLU A 204 12.91 -5.56 0.97
N LYS A 205 13.00 -6.16 2.17
CA LYS A 205 12.30 -5.66 3.36
C LYS A 205 12.74 -4.25 3.72
N ALA A 206 14.04 -3.99 3.67
CA ALA A 206 14.61 -2.69 3.95
C ALA A 206 14.22 -1.66 2.88
N CYS A 207 14.14 -2.07 1.60
CA CYS A 207 13.60 -1.21 0.53
C CYS A 207 12.19 -0.70 0.86
N ARG A 208 11.30 -1.59 1.32
CA ARG A 208 9.92 -1.22 1.67
C ARG A 208 9.82 -0.38 2.91
N ASP A 209 10.63 -0.70 3.91
CA ASP A 209 10.67 0.08 5.14
C ASP A 209 11.23 1.48 4.84
N LEU A 210 12.22 1.60 3.95
CA LEU A 210 12.71 2.89 3.44
C LEU A 210 11.59 3.71 2.78
N LEU A 211 10.80 3.13 1.88
CA LEU A 211 9.67 3.86 1.27
C LEU A 211 8.65 4.31 2.32
N ARG A 212 8.31 3.44 3.27
CA ARG A 212 7.34 3.76 4.35
C ARG A 212 7.82 4.84 5.30
N ASP A 213 9.10 4.82 5.63
CA ASP A 213 9.72 5.80 6.52
C ASP A 213 9.73 7.20 5.89
N ASN A 214 9.67 7.28 4.55
CA ASN A 214 9.57 8.50 3.76
C ASN A 214 8.13 8.80 3.29
N GLY A 215 7.11 8.16 3.89
CA GLY A 215 5.71 8.48 3.61
C GLY A 215 5.08 7.73 2.44
N GLY A 216 5.83 6.88 1.73
CA GLY A 216 5.29 5.98 0.72
C GLY A 216 4.60 4.74 1.29
N ALA A 217 4.04 3.93 0.41
CA ALA A 217 3.50 2.61 0.73
C ALA A 217 3.82 1.57 -0.34
N VAL A 218 3.77 0.30 0.06
CA VAL A 218 3.97 -0.83 -0.83
C VAL A 218 2.90 -1.89 -0.58
N ARG A 219 2.27 -2.38 -1.65
CA ARG A 219 1.21 -3.38 -1.63
C ARG A 219 1.59 -4.63 -2.41
N TYR A 220 1.17 -5.77 -1.87
CA TYR A 220 1.51 -7.09 -2.35
C TYR A 220 0.32 -7.85 -2.86
N GLY A 221 0.62 -8.96 -3.53
CA GLY A 221 -0.36 -10.00 -3.81
C GLY A 221 -0.97 -9.84 -5.19
N PHE A 222 -0.19 -9.28 -6.09
CA PHE A 222 -0.40 -9.32 -7.53
C PHE A 222 0.18 -10.61 -8.10
N GLN A 223 -0.25 -10.98 -9.30
CA GLN A 223 0.13 -12.18 -10.02
C GLN A 223 1.61 -12.17 -10.36
N ARG A 224 2.19 -13.38 -10.47
CA ARG A 224 3.62 -13.55 -10.78
C ARG A 224 3.96 -13.19 -12.23
N PHE A 225 2.98 -13.22 -13.13
CA PHE A 225 3.18 -13.07 -14.57
C PHE A 225 2.85 -11.66 -15.08
N GLY A 226 2.81 -10.68 -14.18
CA GLY A 226 2.30 -9.35 -14.49
C GLY A 226 0.84 -9.21 -14.07
N ASP A 227 0.47 -8.06 -13.52
CA ASP A 227 -0.89 -7.56 -13.49
C ASP A 227 -0.91 -6.18 -14.16
N GLU A 228 -1.99 -5.88 -14.88
CA GLU A 228 -2.29 -4.55 -15.40
C GLU A 228 -3.54 -4.04 -14.67
N LEU A 229 -3.41 -2.90 -13.99
CA LEU A 229 -4.52 -2.29 -13.27
C LEU A 229 -4.93 -1.00 -13.97
N GLY A 230 -6.22 -0.85 -14.21
CA GLY A 230 -6.83 0.43 -14.54
C GLY A 230 -6.77 1.34 -13.31
N VAL A 231 -6.38 2.59 -13.52
CA VAL A 231 -6.34 3.63 -12.48
C VAL A 231 -7.48 4.60 -12.75
N HIS A 232 -8.36 4.76 -11.77
CA HIS A 232 -9.55 5.59 -11.89
C HIS A 232 -9.65 6.58 -10.73
N SER A 233 -10.02 7.82 -11.01
CA SER A 233 -10.20 8.89 -10.03
C SER A 233 -11.67 9.25 -9.85
N ILE A 234 -12.04 9.56 -8.61
CA ILE A 234 -13.26 10.29 -8.25
C ILE A 234 -12.79 11.65 -7.74
N ALA A 235 -12.62 12.60 -8.66
CA ALA A 235 -11.92 13.85 -8.41
C ALA A 235 -12.54 14.67 -7.27
N GLU A 236 -13.87 14.73 -7.18
CA GLU A 236 -14.59 15.48 -6.14
C GLU A 236 -14.33 14.93 -4.72
N GLU A 237 -13.93 13.66 -4.59
CA GLU A 237 -13.72 12.99 -3.32
C GLU A 237 -12.23 12.73 -3.00
N ASN A 238 -11.31 13.09 -3.91
CA ASN A 238 -9.89 12.72 -3.82
C ASN A 238 -9.69 11.20 -3.62
N VAL A 239 -10.50 10.38 -4.30
CA VAL A 239 -10.42 8.92 -4.22
C VAL A 239 -9.80 8.36 -5.49
N VAL A 240 -8.84 7.44 -5.33
CA VAL A 240 -8.26 6.66 -6.42
C VAL A 240 -8.64 5.20 -6.25
N CYS A 241 -9.19 4.61 -7.30
CA CYS A 241 -9.50 3.19 -7.38
C CYS A 241 -8.57 2.51 -8.38
N LEU A 242 -8.05 1.35 -8.01
CA LEU A 242 -7.30 0.47 -8.88
C LEU A 242 -8.03 -0.86 -8.94
N TRP A 243 -8.28 -1.36 -10.15
CA TRP A 243 -8.84 -2.69 -10.38
C TRP A 243 -8.22 -3.31 -11.63
N PRO A 244 -8.26 -4.65 -11.78
CA PRO A 244 -7.81 -5.29 -13.01
C PRO A 244 -8.55 -4.69 -14.20
N ASP A 245 -7.82 -4.18 -15.17
CA ASP A 245 -8.48 -3.69 -16.37
C ASP A 245 -8.97 -4.90 -17.17
N VAL A 246 -10.27 -5.16 -17.11
CA VAL A 246 -10.90 -6.28 -17.83
C VAL A 246 -11.24 -5.87 -19.26
N THR A 247 -10.79 -4.70 -19.73
CA THR A 247 -10.90 -4.32 -21.14
C THR A 247 -9.89 -5.10 -21.99
N GLY A 248 -10.02 -6.42 -21.99
CA GLY A 248 -10.10 -7.15 -23.24
C GLY A 248 -11.39 -6.76 -23.96
N GLU A 249 -11.56 -5.49 -24.31
CA GLU A 249 -12.03 -5.25 -25.67
C GLU A 249 -10.89 -5.81 -26.50
N ALA A 250 -11.01 -7.09 -26.87
CA ALA A 250 -10.26 -7.60 -27.99
C ALA A 250 -10.53 -6.59 -29.08
N GLU A 251 -9.57 -5.72 -29.36
CA GLU A 251 -9.53 -5.02 -30.62
C GLU A 251 -9.75 -6.16 -31.62
N ASN A 252 -10.95 -6.21 -32.20
CA ASN A 252 -11.20 -7.03 -33.35
C ASN A 252 -10.28 -6.41 -34.40
N ILE A 253 -9.04 -6.88 -34.42
CA ILE A 253 -8.09 -6.63 -35.49
C ILE A 253 -8.83 -7.18 -36.70
N ASP A 254 -9.45 -6.27 -37.43
CA ASP A 254 -10.21 -6.55 -38.62
C ASP A 254 -9.17 -7.02 -39.65
N THR A 255 -8.87 -8.32 -39.64
CA THR A 255 -7.90 -8.98 -40.54
C THR A 255 -8.38 -9.03 -42.00
N ASP A 256 -9.33 -8.19 -42.39
CA ASP A 256 -10.07 -8.31 -43.66
C ASP A 256 -9.49 -7.48 -44.82
N SER A 257 -8.25 -7.00 -44.70
CA SER A 257 -7.58 -6.27 -45.79
C SER A 257 -6.16 -6.78 -46.06
N VAL A 258 -6.05 -8.06 -46.42
CA VAL A 258 -4.93 -8.53 -47.24
C VAL A 258 -5.43 -8.51 -48.69
N GLU A 259 -5.24 -7.37 -49.38
CA GLU A 259 -5.39 -7.28 -50.82
C GLU A 259 -4.41 -8.25 -51.50
N GLU A 260 -4.98 -9.25 -52.16
CA GLU A 260 -4.30 -10.17 -53.05
C GLU A 260 -3.80 -9.39 -54.28
N VAL A 261 -2.53 -8.98 -54.27
CA VAL A 261 -1.88 -8.42 -55.45
C VAL A 261 -1.37 -9.59 -56.31
N ALA A 262 -2.11 -9.87 -57.39
CA ALA A 262 -1.76 -10.79 -58.45
C ALA A 262 -0.71 -10.21 -59.43
#